data_AF-A0A2A4HI05-F1
#
_entry.id   AF-A0A2A4HI05-F1
#
_cell.length_a   1.000
_cell.length_b   1.000
_cell.length_c   1.000
_cell.angle_alpha   90.00
_cell.angle_beta   90.00
_cell.angle_gamma   90.00
#
_symmetry.space_group_name_H-M   'P 1'
#
loop_
_entity.id
_entity.type
_entity.pdbx_description
1 polymer ?
#
loop_
_entity_poly.entity_id
_entity_poly.type
_entity_poly.pdbx_seq_one_letter_code
_entity_poly.pdbx_strand_id
1 'polypeptide(L)'
;MAIRYNLWIDPDNTAQHRAVEADLERYFIERFADYPHIRLFGADPYDYDAPFNRLYDVLMARAAEYCERTWRYVASPEQLNRCFFRAVGRSNKFIQDER
;
A
#
# COMPACT_ATOMS: atom_id res chain seq x y z
N MET A 1 -9.96 5.20 -22.50
CA MET A 1 -9.57 5.11 -21.09
C MET A 1 -10.03 6.39 -20.41
N ALA A 2 -11.01 6.34 -19.50
CA ALA A 2 -11.41 7.52 -18.74
C ALA A 2 -10.44 7.71 -17.56
N ILE A 3 -9.98 8.94 -17.32
CA ILE A 3 -9.20 9.27 -16.12
C ILE A 3 -10.14 9.13 -14.92
N ARG A 4 -9.87 8.14 -14.05
CA ARG A 4 -10.72 7.82 -12.89
C ARG A 4 -10.11 8.18 -11.53
N TYR A 5 -8.82 8.54 -11.49
CA TYR A 5 -8.11 8.77 -10.24
C TYR A 5 -8.39 10.19 -9.73
N ASN A 6 -8.84 10.31 -8.49
CA ASN A 6 -9.19 11.60 -7.88
C ASN A 6 -8.00 12.57 -7.88
N LEU A 7 -6.76 12.07 -7.73
CA LEU A 7 -5.55 12.89 -7.82
C LEU A 7 -5.41 13.60 -9.18
N TRP A 8 -5.90 13.00 -10.26
CA TRP A 8 -5.82 13.57 -11.60
C TRP A 8 -7.05 14.38 -11.97
N ILE A 9 -8.21 14.04 -11.40
CA ILE A 9 -9.47 14.78 -11.61
C ILE A 9 -9.42 16.11 -10.85
N ASP A 10 -9.00 16.08 -9.59
CA ASP A 10 -8.97 17.24 -8.70
C ASP A 10 -7.56 17.43 -8.09
N PRO A 11 -6.53 17.73 -8.90
CA PRO A 11 -5.14 17.78 -8.43
C PRO A 11 -4.92 18.80 -7.31
N ASP A 12 -5.69 19.87 -7.28
CA ASP A 12 -5.58 20.95 -6.29
C ASP A 12 -6.20 20.61 -4.93
N ASN A 13 -6.96 19.51 -4.83
CA ASN A 13 -7.54 19.04 -3.57
C ASN A 13 -6.52 18.33 -2.67
N THR A 14 -5.41 19.02 -2.42
CA THR A 14 -4.25 18.54 -1.67
C THR A 14 -4.60 18.12 -0.25
N ALA A 15 -5.61 18.74 0.36
CA ALA A 15 -6.09 18.38 1.69
C ALA A 15 -6.69 16.97 1.72
N GLN A 16 -7.58 16.65 0.78
CA GLN A 16 -8.17 15.31 0.69
C GLN A 16 -7.11 14.26 0.33
N HIS A 17 -6.23 14.56 -0.65
CA HIS A 17 -5.18 13.64 -1.07
C HIS A 17 -4.26 13.25 0.10
N ARG A 18 -3.83 14.23 0.91
CA ARG A 18 -3.00 13.98 2.09
C ARG A 18 -3.74 13.21 3.18
N ALA A 19 -5.02 13.49 3.39
CA ALA A 19 -5.83 12.78 4.38
C ALA A 19 -6.00 11.30 4.02
N VAL A 20 -6.28 11.01 2.74
CA VAL A 20 -6.39 9.65 2.21
C VAL A 20 -5.04 8.93 2.33
N GLU A 21 -3.93 9.57 1.97
CA GLU A 21 -2.60 8.94 2.06
C GLU A 21 -2.20 8.63 3.51
N ALA A 22 -2.48 9.53 4.45
CA ALA A 22 -2.22 9.29 5.86
C ALA A 22 -3.06 8.14 6.42
N ASP A 23 -4.30 8.00 5.97
CA ASP A 23 -5.18 6.90 6.36
C ASP A 23 -4.78 5.57 5.72
N LEU A 24 -4.36 5.59 4.46
CA LEU A 24 -3.81 4.43 3.76
C LEU A 24 -2.55 3.89 4.44
N GLU A 25 -1.64 4.78 4.85
CA GLU A 25 -0.44 4.36 5.58
C GLU A 25 -0.80 3.65 6.91
N ARG A 26 -1.80 4.15 7.65
CA ARG A 26 -2.31 3.47 8.86
C ARG A 26 -2.97 2.14 8.53
N TYR A 27 -3.83 2.12 7.51
CA TYR A 27 -4.51 0.91 7.04
C TYR A 27 -3.51 -0.20 6.74
N PHE A 28 -2.43 0.09 6.01
CA PHE A 28 -1.40 -0.90 5.71
C PHE A 28 -0.70 -1.41 6.97
N ILE A 29 -0.28 -0.51 7.89
CA ILE A 29 0.35 -0.91 9.15
C ILE A 29 -0.54 -1.87 9.95
N GLU A 30 -1.83 -1.53 10.07
CA GLU A 30 -2.78 -2.40 10.76
C GLU A 30 -2.94 -3.75 10.06
N ARG A 31 -3.03 -3.77 8.73
CA ARG A 31 -3.18 -5.04 7.99
C ARG A 31 -1.91 -5.88 8.01
N PHE A 32 -0.72 -5.28 8.12
CA PHE A 32 0.51 -6.05 8.32
C PHE A 32 0.51 -6.80 9.66
N ALA A 33 -0.21 -6.32 10.67
CA ALA A 33 -0.34 -6.99 11.96
C ALA A 33 -0.92 -8.41 11.82
N ASP A 34 -1.79 -8.61 10.83
CA ASP A 34 -2.50 -9.86 10.54
C ASP A 34 -1.62 -10.97 9.95
N TYR A 35 -0.36 -10.65 9.58
CA TYR A 35 0.56 -11.58 8.94
C TYR A 35 1.77 -11.92 9.83
N PRO A 36 2.40 -13.11 9.64
CA PRO A 36 3.68 -13.40 10.27
C PRO A 36 4.77 -12.42 9.80
N HIS A 37 5.91 -12.39 10.50
CA HIS A 37 7.04 -11.57 10.06
C HIS A 37 7.50 -11.98 8.67
N ILE A 38 7.76 -11.00 7.81
CA ILE A 38 8.17 -11.19 6.42
C ILE A 38 9.62 -10.77 6.27
N ARG A 39 10.45 -11.67 5.75
CA ARG A 39 11.83 -11.34 5.37
C ARG A 39 11.83 -10.72 3.98
N LEU A 40 12.48 -9.57 3.86
CA LEU A 40 12.57 -8.83 2.60
C LEU A 40 13.71 -9.33 1.69
N PHE A 41 14.74 -9.96 2.27
CA PHE A 41 15.93 -10.43 1.56
C PHE A 41 16.05 -11.95 1.70
N GLY A 42 16.59 -12.61 0.67
CA GLY A 42 16.84 -14.06 0.63
C GLY A 42 15.91 -14.87 -0.28
N ALA A 43 14.83 -14.28 -0.81
CA ALA A 43 14.03 -14.90 -1.86
C ALA A 43 14.63 -14.58 -3.24
N ASP A 44 14.57 -15.55 -4.16
CA ASP A 44 14.91 -15.36 -5.57
C ASP A 44 14.11 -14.15 -6.11
N PRO A 45 14.76 -13.16 -6.77
CA PRO A 45 14.06 -12.00 -7.33
C PRO A 45 12.97 -12.35 -8.35
N TYR A 46 12.96 -13.58 -8.88
CA TYR A 46 11.93 -14.11 -9.77
C TYR A 46 10.92 -15.03 -9.06
N ASP A 47 10.98 -15.17 -7.73
CA ASP A 47 9.98 -15.90 -6.95
C ASP A 47 8.71 -15.06 -6.80
N TYR A 48 7.84 -15.13 -7.80
CA TYR A 48 6.51 -14.51 -7.77
C TYR A 48 5.62 -15.06 -6.65
N ASP A 49 5.92 -16.26 -6.13
CA ASP A 49 5.22 -16.89 -5.02
C ASP A 49 5.80 -16.49 -3.65
N ALA A 50 6.84 -15.65 -3.61
CA ALA A 50 7.40 -15.16 -2.37
C ALA A 50 6.29 -14.54 -1.49
N PRO A 51 6.29 -14.77 -0.16
CA PRO A 51 5.24 -14.27 0.73
C PRO A 51 5.01 -12.76 0.62
N PHE A 52 6.06 -11.99 0.34
CA PHE A 52 5.97 -10.55 0.11
C PHE A 52 5.15 -10.20 -1.13
N ASN A 53 5.42 -10.86 -2.28
CA ASN A 53 4.76 -10.59 -3.55
C ASN A 53 3.26 -10.92 -3.48
N ARG A 54 2.93 -12.10 -2.94
CA ARG A 54 1.53 -12.49 -2.70
C ARG A 54 0.81 -11.54 -1.73
N LEU A 55 1.50 -11.09 -0.68
CA LEU A 55 0.93 -10.13 0.25
C LEU A 55 0.67 -8.78 -0.42
N TYR A 56 1.63 -8.29 -1.20
CA TYR A 56 1.55 -7.01 -1.89
C TYR A 56 0.30 -6.95 -2.78
N ASP A 57 0.09 -7.94 -3.67
CA ASP A 57 -1.05 -7.95 -4.58
C ASP A 57 -2.39 -7.93 -3.83
N VAL A 58 -2.51 -8.74 -2.77
CA VAL A 58 -3.73 -8.83 -1.96
C VAL A 58 -4.00 -7.51 -1.22
N LEU A 59 -2.97 -6.89 -0.64
CA LEU A 59 -3.13 -5.65 0.11
C LEU A 59 -3.38 -4.45 -0.80
N MET A 60 -2.80 -4.42 -2.00
CA MET A 60 -3.10 -3.39 -3.01
C MET A 60 -4.58 -3.42 -3.39
N ALA A 61 -5.12 -4.59 -3.71
CA ALA A 61 -6.53 -4.74 -4.08
C ALA A 61 -7.46 -4.29 -2.95
N ARG A 62 -7.20 -4.76 -1.72
CA ARG A 62 -8.00 -4.41 -0.53
C ARG A 62 -7.91 -2.93 -0.17
N ALA A 63 -6.74 -2.30 -0.33
CA ALA A 63 -6.56 -0.88 -0.07
C ALA A 63 -7.33 -0.01 -1.08
N ALA A 64 -7.33 -0.40 -2.37
CA ALA A 64 -8.12 0.28 -3.39
C ALA A 64 -9.62 0.22 -3.07
N GLU A 65 -10.13 -0.97 -2.73
CA GLU A 65 -11.52 -1.15 -2.30
C GLU A 65 -11.84 -0.34 -1.03
N TYR A 66 -10.91 -0.30 -0.07
CA TYR A 66 -11.06 0.49 1.15
C TYR A 66 -11.19 1.99 0.84
N CYS A 67 -10.36 2.55 -0.03
CA CYS A 67 -10.45 3.95 -0.44
C CYS A 67 -11.79 4.27 -1.10
N GLU A 68 -12.25 3.41 -2.02
CA GLU A 68 -13.53 3.62 -2.70
C GLU A 68 -14.71 3.56 -1.73
N ARG A 69 -14.68 2.62 -0.77
CA ARG A 69 -15.77 2.45 0.21
C ARG A 69 -15.79 3.54 1.27
N THR A 70 -14.64 3.86 1.85
CA THR A 70 -14.53 4.73 3.02
C THR A 70 -14.46 6.20 2.63
N TRP A 71 -13.69 6.51 1.59
CA TRP A 71 -13.38 7.88 1.19
C TRP A 71 -14.14 8.33 -0.06
N ARG A 72 -14.85 7.41 -0.74
CA ARG A 72 -15.39 7.64 -2.10
C ARG A 72 -14.30 8.16 -3.05
N TYR A 73 -13.09 7.63 -2.86
CA TYR A 73 -11.87 8.10 -3.50
C TYR A 73 -11.20 6.96 -4.25
N VAL A 74 -10.91 7.16 -5.53
CA VAL A 74 -10.15 6.23 -6.35
C VAL A 74 -8.68 6.66 -6.32
N ALA A 75 -7.90 5.98 -5.47
CA ALA A 75 -6.47 6.21 -5.36
C ALA A 75 -5.73 5.78 -6.63
N SER A 76 -4.70 6.54 -7.01
CA SER A 76 -3.83 6.13 -8.10
C SER A 76 -2.95 4.94 -7.70
N PRO A 77 -2.49 4.12 -8.65
CA PRO A 77 -1.52 3.06 -8.37
C PRO A 77 -0.24 3.59 -7.71
N GLU A 78 0.18 4.82 -8.03
CA GLU A 78 1.35 5.47 -7.42
C GLU A 78 1.09 5.81 -5.95
N GLN A 79 -0.09 6.37 -5.62
CA GLN A 79 -0.45 6.68 -4.23
C GLN A 79 -0.49 5.42 -3.37
N LEU A 80 -1.14 4.36 -3.87
CA LEU A 80 -1.21 3.07 -3.17
C LEU A 80 0.19 2.50 -2.91
N ASN A 81 1.04 2.48 -3.93
CA ASN A 81 2.43 2.02 -3.82
C ASN A 81 3.23 2.84 -2.80
N ARG A 82 3.18 4.17 -2.93
CA ARG A 82 3.91 5.08 -2.04
C ARG A 82 3.51 4.87 -0.59
N CYS A 83 2.20 4.81 -0.30
CA CYS A 83 1.70 4.57 1.05
C CYS A 83 2.10 3.19 1.57
N PHE A 84 2.04 2.15 0.73
CA PHE A 84 2.46 0.80 1.12
C PHE A 84 3.93 0.74 1.52
N PHE A 85 4.85 1.23 0.68
CA PHE A 85 6.27 1.15 1.00
C PHE A 85 6.68 2.06 2.17
N ARG A 86 6.00 3.20 2.36
CA ARG A 86 6.16 4.00 3.59
C ARG A 86 5.71 3.22 4.83
N ALA A 87 4.60 2.50 4.74
CA ALA A 87 4.11 1.66 5.82
C ALA A 87 5.05 0.48 6.10
N VAL A 88 5.60 -0.17 5.06
CA VAL A 88 6.63 -1.22 5.18
C VAL A 88 7.82 -0.71 5.98
N GLY A 89 8.36 0.46 5.63
CA GLY A 89 9.50 1.06 6.33
C GLY A 89 9.22 1.52 7.77
N ARG A 90 7.95 1.60 8.19
CA ARG A 90 7.55 1.95 9.56
C ARG A 90 7.07 0.75 10.38
N SER A 91 6.88 -0.41 9.74
CA SER A 91 6.35 -1.59 10.39
C SER A 91 7.48 -2.49 10.90
N ASN A 92 7.33 -3.02 12.10
CA ASN A 92 8.26 -4.00 12.67
C ASN A 92 8.07 -5.42 12.09
N LYS A 93 7.09 -5.61 11.20
CA LYS A 93 6.80 -6.91 10.57
C LYS A 93 7.79 -7.29 9.47
N PHE A 94 8.46 -6.30 8.88
CA PHE A 94 9.40 -6.54 7.79
C PHE A 94 10.82 -6.56 8.34
N ILE A 95 11.46 -7.72 8.21
CA ILE A 95 12.81 -7.95 8.70
C ILE A 95 13.76 -7.87 7.51
N GLN A 96 14.75 -7.01 7.63
CA GLN A 96 15.92 -6.98 6.77
C GLN A 96 17.00 -7.84 7.42
N ASP A 97 17.51 -8.85 6.71
CA ASP A 97 18.67 -9.60 7.20
C ASP A 97 19.84 -8.61 7.36
N GLU A 98 20.57 -8.73 8.48
CA GLU A 98 21.76 -7.92 8.73
C GLU A 98 22.77 -8.17 7.58
N ARG A 99 23.24 -7.07 6.97
CA ARG A 99 24.27 -7.09 5.92
C ARG A 99 25.63 -7.47 6.47
#